data_AF-A0A3D2UFR4-F1
#
_entry.id   AF-A0A3D2UFR4-F1
#
_cell.length_a   1.000
_cell.length_b   1.000
_cell.length_c   1.000
_cell.angle_alpha   90.00
_cell.angle_beta   90.00
_cell.angle_gamma   90.00
#
_symmetry.space_group_name_H-M   'P 1'
#
loop_
_entity.id
_entity.type
_entity.pdbx_description
1 polymer ?
#
loop_
_entity_poly.entity_id
_entity_poly.type
_entity_poly.pdbx_seq_one_letter_code
_entity_poly.pdbx_strand_id
1 'polypeptide(L)'
;ESYDQLYAATVFCGIGAHLGSARSQNAQGHILGHVRDTGASSKNPETRIYQTAERQSFHTDSADIVGLLCLQDAREGGESLLVSAVSIYNRMMSERPDLLERLFDPIATDRRGEVPAGAKPYMEIPVFNWHAGHLTVFYQRQYIESAQRFKGAMRLSDAHIEALDMLDNLANDPDMHVRMRLQRGDLQFVYNHSQLHDRTDFVDWPEPERRRHLMRLWLSPMGDRELPDCFTQRYGSIEIGDRGGIITDSTVLKAPID
;
A
#
# COMPACT_ATOMS: atom_id res chain seq x y z
N GLU A 1 4.86 -25.78 -19.38
CA GLU A 1 4.33 -24.84 -20.40
C GLU A 1 4.55 -23.43 -19.92
N SER A 2 5.01 -22.50 -20.78
CA SER A 2 5.12 -21.09 -20.42
C SER A 2 3.81 -20.38 -20.77
N TYR A 3 3.05 -19.97 -19.78
CA TYR A 3 1.90 -19.10 -19.99
C TYR A 3 2.37 -17.72 -20.48
N ASP A 4 1.71 -17.20 -21.51
CA ASP A 4 1.92 -15.82 -21.93
C ASP A 4 1.32 -14.83 -20.92
N GLN A 5 1.65 -13.55 -21.09
CA GLN A 5 1.26 -12.51 -20.15
C GLN A 5 -0.26 -12.30 -20.11
N LEU A 6 -0.95 -12.43 -21.26
CA LEU A 6 -2.40 -12.29 -21.35
C LEU A 6 -3.11 -13.42 -20.58
N TYR A 7 -2.64 -14.66 -20.74
CA TYR A 7 -3.18 -15.81 -20.01
C TYR A 7 -2.97 -15.64 -18.51
N ALA A 8 -1.76 -15.27 -18.09
CA ALA A 8 -1.44 -15.05 -16.68
C ALA A 8 -2.30 -13.93 -16.07
N ALA A 9 -2.47 -12.81 -16.79
CA ALA A 9 -3.37 -11.72 -16.40
C ALA A 9 -4.82 -12.18 -16.29
N THR A 10 -5.30 -13.00 -17.24
CA THR A 10 -6.67 -13.52 -17.24
C THR A 10 -6.93 -14.40 -16.03
N VAL A 11 -6.02 -15.32 -15.71
CA VAL A 11 -6.11 -16.16 -14.50
C VAL A 11 -6.10 -15.31 -13.24
N PHE A 12 -5.18 -14.35 -13.15
CA PHE A 12 -5.06 -13.49 -11.98
C PHE A 12 -6.31 -12.61 -11.75
N CYS A 13 -6.84 -12.00 -12.79
CA CYS A 13 -8.08 -11.25 -12.75
C CYS A 13 -9.28 -12.15 -12.40
N GLY A 14 -9.33 -13.37 -12.95
CA GLY A 14 -10.39 -14.34 -12.64
C GLY A 14 -10.41 -14.72 -11.15
N ILE A 15 -9.24 -15.03 -10.58
CA ILE A 15 -9.11 -15.30 -9.14
C ILE A 15 -9.47 -14.04 -8.33
N GLY A 16 -8.95 -12.87 -8.72
CA GLY A 16 -9.24 -11.60 -8.04
C GLY A 16 -10.73 -11.25 -8.00
N ALA A 17 -11.47 -11.53 -9.08
CA ALA A 17 -12.91 -11.29 -9.17
C ALA A 17 -13.73 -12.12 -8.17
N HIS A 18 -13.22 -13.26 -7.70
CA HIS A 18 -13.83 -14.04 -6.62
C HIS A 18 -13.55 -13.46 -5.23
N LEU A 19 -12.50 -12.64 -5.09
CA LEU A 19 -12.12 -12.00 -3.83
C LEU A 19 -12.74 -10.62 -3.68
N GLY A 20 -12.99 -9.90 -4.78
CA GLY A 20 -13.60 -8.59 -4.74
C GLY A 20 -13.63 -7.87 -6.07
N SER A 21 -14.25 -6.70 -6.08
CA SER A 21 -14.34 -5.81 -7.23
C SER A 21 -13.01 -5.07 -7.44
N ALA A 22 -12.50 -5.06 -8.67
CA ALA A 22 -11.24 -4.38 -8.98
C ALA A 22 -11.36 -2.85 -8.89
N ARG A 23 -10.34 -2.23 -8.29
CA ARG A 23 -10.28 -0.79 -8.03
C ARG A 23 -9.18 -0.14 -8.87
N SER A 24 -9.42 1.11 -9.28
CA SER A 24 -8.42 1.92 -9.97
C SER A 24 -7.19 2.16 -9.07
N GLN A 25 -5.99 1.96 -9.60
CA GLN A 25 -4.75 2.05 -8.82
C GLN A 25 -4.03 3.40 -8.96
N ASN A 26 -4.50 4.26 -9.87
CA ASN A 26 -3.95 5.57 -10.18
C ASN A 26 -4.95 6.42 -10.98
N ALA A 27 -4.66 7.71 -11.16
CA ALA A 27 -5.50 8.63 -11.93
C ALA A 27 -5.67 8.26 -13.44
N GLN A 28 -4.91 7.30 -13.97
CA GLN A 28 -5.06 6.80 -15.35
C GLN A 28 -6.09 5.67 -15.47
N GLY A 29 -6.68 5.22 -14.35
CA GLY A 29 -7.72 4.18 -14.36
C GLY A 29 -7.21 2.75 -14.51
N HIS A 30 -5.93 2.48 -14.22
CA HIS A 30 -5.40 1.11 -14.29
C HIS A 30 -6.01 0.24 -13.18
N ILE A 31 -6.87 -0.70 -13.55
CA ILE A 31 -7.41 -1.72 -12.62
C ILE A 31 -6.48 -2.94 -12.50
N LEU A 32 -5.70 -3.21 -13.55
CA LEU A 32 -4.55 -4.12 -13.55
C LEU A 32 -3.29 -3.26 -13.65
N GLY A 33 -2.48 -3.28 -12.58
CA GLY A 33 -1.29 -2.43 -12.46
C GLY A 33 -0.02 -3.21 -12.79
N HIS A 34 0.94 -2.55 -13.44
CA HIS A 34 2.28 -3.10 -13.66
C HIS A 34 3.23 -2.58 -12.57
N VAL A 35 3.87 -3.50 -11.86
CA VAL A 35 4.85 -3.23 -10.82
C VAL A 35 6.22 -3.68 -11.33
N ARG A 36 6.97 -2.73 -11.88
CA ARG A 36 8.29 -2.89 -12.51
C ARG A 36 9.06 -1.58 -12.44
N ASP A 37 10.38 -1.65 -12.45
CA ASP A 37 11.22 -0.46 -12.61
C ASP A 37 11.03 0.12 -14.02
N THR A 38 10.63 1.39 -14.10
CA THR A 38 10.47 2.11 -15.37
C THR A 38 11.65 3.00 -15.70
N GLY A 39 12.72 2.98 -14.89
CA GLY A 39 13.84 3.92 -14.96
C GLY A 39 13.49 5.32 -14.45
N ALA A 40 12.37 5.47 -13.75
CA ALA A 40 11.96 6.74 -13.16
C ALA A 40 12.84 7.07 -11.94
N SER A 41 13.09 8.35 -11.70
CA SER A 41 13.86 8.77 -10.52
C SER A 41 12.94 8.97 -9.32
N SER A 42 13.29 8.35 -8.20
CA SER A 42 12.67 8.58 -6.87
C SER A 42 12.78 10.03 -6.39
N LYS A 43 13.74 10.80 -6.94
CA LYS A 43 13.91 12.23 -6.65
C LYS A 43 12.80 13.10 -7.25
N ASN A 44 12.06 12.60 -8.23
CA ASN A 44 10.88 13.29 -8.75
C ASN A 44 9.70 13.07 -7.78
N PRO A 45 9.09 14.14 -7.22
CA PRO A 45 7.95 14.03 -6.30
C PRO A 45 6.72 13.31 -6.88
N GLU A 46 6.60 13.22 -8.21
CA GLU A 46 5.47 12.53 -8.85
C GLU A 46 5.72 11.03 -9.06
N THR A 47 6.98 10.57 -8.97
CA THR A 47 7.33 9.16 -9.11
C THR A 47 6.82 8.38 -7.92
N ARG A 48 6.14 7.26 -8.17
CA ARG A 48 5.76 6.30 -7.13
C ARG A 48 6.87 5.26 -6.97
N ILE A 49 7.24 4.92 -5.74
CA ILE A 49 8.40 4.05 -5.45
C ILE A 49 8.29 2.65 -6.10
N TYR A 50 7.08 2.15 -6.37
CA TYR A 50 6.92 0.87 -7.09
C TYR A 50 7.43 0.91 -8.55
N GLN A 51 7.69 2.10 -9.09
CA GLN A 51 8.23 2.34 -10.43
C GLN A 51 9.78 2.41 -10.44
N THR A 52 10.42 2.16 -9.29
CA THR A 52 11.88 2.20 -9.13
C THR A 52 12.41 0.93 -8.47
N ALA A 53 13.71 0.69 -8.58
CA ALA A 53 14.41 -0.42 -7.91
C ALA A 53 14.64 -0.21 -6.40
N GLU A 54 14.36 0.99 -5.87
CA GLU A 54 14.58 1.32 -4.45
C GLU A 54 13.57 0.60 -3.54
N ARG A 55 13.98 0.34 -2.29
CA ARG A 55 13.09 -0.25 -1.28
C ARG A 55 11.81 0.58 -1.11
N GLN A 56 10.67 -0.11 -1.09
CA GLN A 56 9.40 0.47 -0.71
C GLN A 56 9.06 0.02 0.71
N SER A 57 9.35 0.91 1.66
CA SER A 57 9.18 0.65 3.10
C SER A 57 7.76 0.21 3.46
N PHE A 58 7.59 -0.41 4.63
CA PHE A 58 6.28 -0.82 5.15
C PHE A 58 5.22 0.27 5.01
N HIS A 59 4.12 -0.09 4.35
CA HIS A 59 3.01 0.80 4.06
C HIS A 59 1.70 0.03 3.85
N THR A 60 0.62 0.79 3.74
CA THR A 60 -0.69 0.34 3.29
C THR A 60 -1.06 1.01 1.97
N ASP A 61 -1.74 0.29 1.10
CA ASP A 61 -2.26 0.79 -0.16
C ASP A 61 -3.67 1.39 0.00
N SER A 62 -4.29 1.83 -1.10
CA SER A 62 -5.63 2.44 -1.08
C SER A 62 -6.72 1.44 -1.45
N ALA A 63 -6.68 0.25 -0.86
CA ALA A 63 -7.60 -0.85 -1.17
C ALA A 63 -7.83 -1.72 0.07
N ASP A 64 -8.87 -2.56 0.05
CA ASP A 64 -9.11 -3.54 1.11
C ASP A 64 -8.14 -4.73 1.00
N ILE A 65 -7.97 -5.24 -0.23
CA ILE A 65 -7.02 -6.31 -0.55
C ILE A 65 -6.06 -5.86 -1.65
N VAL A 66 -4.77 -6.14 -1.47
CA VAL A 66 -3.73 -5.98 -2.50
C VAL A 66 -3.34 -7.36 -3.00
N GLY A 67 -3.53 -7.62 -4.29
CA GLY A 67 -3.08 -8.83 -4.96
C GLY A 67 -1.82 -8.57 -5.77
N LEU A 68 -0.87 -9.50 -5.78
CA LEU A 68 0.29 -9.53 -6.66
C LEU A 68 0.39 -10.86 -7.39
N LEU A 69 0.74 -10.82 -8.68
CA LEU A 69 1.17 -11.96 -9.49
C LEU A 69 2.60 -11.71 -9.97
N CYS A 70 3.51 -12.66 -9.73
CA CYS A 70 4.87 -12.59 -10.25
C CYS A 70 4.97 -13.19 -11.66
N LEU A 71 5.29 -12.34 -12.66
CA LEU A 71 5.59 -12.79 -14.02
C LEU A 71 7.08 -13.07 -14.20
N GLN A 72 7.92 -12.26 -13.54
CA GLN A 72 9.37 -12.37 -13.55
C GLN A 72 9.93 -11.78 -12.25
N ASP A 73 10.82 -12.51 -11.56
CA ASP A 73 11.50 -12.02 -10.36
C ASP A 73 12.77 -11.23 -10.72
N ALA A 74 13.24 -10.42 -9.76
CA ALA A 74 14.52 -9.72 -9.89
C ALA A 74 15.69 -10.70 -9.87
N ARG A 75 16.86 -10.24 -10.31
CA ARG A 75 18.10 -11.01 -10.19
C ARG A 75 18.47 -11.19 -8.71
N GLU A 76 18.53 -10.08 -7.99
CA GLU A 76 18.87 -10.01 -6.57
C GLU A 76 17.83 -9.13 -5.83
N GLY A 77 17.51 -9.45 -4.58
CA GLY A 77 16.54 -8.71 -3.77
C GLY A 77 15.08 -8.81 -4.25
N GLY A 78 14.29 -7.79 -3.93
CA GLY A 78 12.89 -7.67 -4.36
C GLY A 78 11.92 -8.58 -3.60
N GLU A 79 12.33 -9.07 -2.44
CA GLU A 79 11.50 -9.85 -1.53
C GLU A 79 10.33 -9.01 -1.01
N SER A 80 9.16 -9.63 -0.93
CA SER A 80 8.00 -9.08 -0.24
C SER A 80 8.12 -9.37 1.26
N LEU A 81 7.80 -8.36 2.06
CA LEU A 81 7.74 -8.46 3.51
C LEU A 81 6.33 -8.12 3.98
N LEU A 82 5.81 -8.87 4.95
CA LEU A 82 4.49 -8.64 5.55
C LEU A 82 4.61 -8.61 7.08
N VAL A 83 3.99 -7.61 7.71
CA VAL A 83 3.93 -7.51 9.16
C VAL A 83 2.50 -7.23 9.63
N SER A 84 2.11 -7.89 10.72
CA SER A 84 0.80 -7.72 11.35
C SER A 84 0.75 -6.41 12.14
N ALA A 85 -0.21 -5.54 11.78
CA ALA A 85 -0.50 -4.32 12.52
C ALA A 85 -0.90 -4.61 13.97
N VAL A 86 -1.63 -5.70 14.21
CA VAL A 86 -2.04 -6.13 15.56
C VAL A 86 -0.83 -6.56 16.38
N SER A 87 0.16 -7.23 15.77
CA SER A 87 1.39 -7.62 16.48
C SER A 87 2.20 -6.40 16.88
N ILE A 88 2.35 -5.42 16.00
CA ILE A 88 2.99 -4.13 16.32
C ILE A 88 2.23 -3.43 17.44
N TYR A 89 0.90 -3.30 17.32
CA TYR A 89 0.05 -2.68 18.34
C TYR A 89 0.24 -3.33 19.71
N ASN A 90 0.19 -4.66 19.79
CA ASN A 90 0.36 -5.39 21.05
C ASN A 90 1.74 -5.17 21.66
N ARG A 91 2.78 -5.11 20.82
CA ARG A 91 4.15 -4.83 21.26
C ARG A 91 4.29 -3.44 21.84
N MET A 92 3.81 -2.42 21.11
CA MET A 92 3.81 -1.04 21.59
C MET A 92 2.95 -0.88 22.85
N MET A 93 1.79 -1.54 22.94
CA MET A 93 0.92 -1.50 24.11
C MET A 93 1.62 -2.07 25.35
N SER A 94 2.42 -3.11 25.18
CA SER A 94 3.16 -3.73 26.28
C SER A 94 4.39 -2.93 26.70
N GLU A 95 5.08 -2.29 25.76
CA GLU A 95 6.41 -1.70 25.98
C GLU A 95 6.36 -0.18 26.18
N ARG A 96 5.56 0.53 25.39
CA ARG A 96 5.44 2.00 25.35
C ARG A 96 4.01 2.43 25.03
N PRO A 97 3.02 2.16 25.91
CA PRO A 97 1.64 2.57 25.68
C PRO A 97 1.48 4.10 25.56
N ASP A 98 2.39 4.87 26.14
CA ASP A 98 2.49 6.32 26.01
C ASP A 98 2.78 6.79 24.57
N LEU A 99 3.62 6.05 23.83
CA LEU A 99 3.88 6.30 22.41
C LEU A 99 2.76 5.77 21.53
N LEU A 100 2.22 4.59 21.86
CA LEU A 100 1.11 4.00 21.12
C LEU A 100 -0.09 4.93 21.03
N GLU A 101 -0.42 5.63 22.11
CA GLU A 101 -1.51 6.61 22.14
C GLU A 101 -1.38 7.66 21.02
N ARG A 102 -0.16 8.10 20.71
CA ARG A 102 0.11 9.10 19.66
C ARG A 102 -0.24 8.60 18.26
N LEU A 103 -0.26 7.29 18.03
CA LEU A 103 -0.61 6.71 16.73
C LEU A 103 -2.13 6.70 16.47
N PHE A 104 -2.93 7.09 17.46
CA PHE A 104 -4.38 7.34 17.31
C PHE A 104 -4.71 8.81 17.03
N ASP A 105 -3.71 9.71 17.11
CA ASP A 105 -3.88 11.11 16.73
C ASP A 105 -4.04 11.23 15.19
N PRO A 106 -4.73 12.27 14.67
CA PRO A 106 -5.02 12.45 13.24
C PRO A 106 -3.79 12.92 12.44
N ILE A 107 -2.74 12.10 12.43
CA ILE A 107 -1.47 12.36 11.74
C ILE A 107 -1.73 12.58 10.23
N ALA A 108 -1.27 13.72 9.73
CA ALA A 108 -1.47 14.09 8.35
C ALA A 108 -0.64 13.20 7.40
N THR A 109 -1.27 12.67 6.35
CA THR A 109 -0.63 11.89 5.27
C THR A 109 -0.86 12.56 3.92
N ASP A 110 0.22 12.85 3.18
CA ASP A 110 0.17 13.55 1.89
C ASP A 110 -0.60 12.76 0.81
N ARG A 111 -1.38 13.46 -0.03
CA ARG A 111 -2.08 12.89 -1.20
C ARG A 111 -1.21 12.81 -2.46
N ARG A 112 0.01 13.36 -2.44
CA ARG A 112 0.97 13.35 -3.56
C ARG A 112 0.40 13.92 -4.87
N GLY A 113 -0.39 14.99 -4.76
CA GLY A 113 -0.99 15.67 -5.90
C GLY A 113 -2.34 15.11 -6.34
N GLU A 114 -2.77 13.95 -5.83
CA GLU A 114 -4.10 13.38 -6.10
C GLU A 114 -5.14 13.96 -5.14
N VAL A 115 -5.43 15.26 -5.31
CA VAL A 115 -6.31 16.01 -4.42
C VAL A 115 -7.71 16.10 -5.04
N PRO A 116 -8.73 15.47 -4.43
CA PRO A 116 -10.12 15.64 -4.86
C PRO A 116 -10.58 17.09 -4.72
N ALA A 117 -11.58 17.48 -5.51
CA ALA A 117 -12.17 18.82 -5.45
C ALA A 117 -12.66 19.13 -4.02
N GLY A 118 -12.21 20.27 -3.46
CA GLY A 118 -12.59 20.71 -2.12
C GLY A 118 -11.86 20.02 -0.96
N ALA A 119 -10.99 19.04 -1.23
CA ALA A 119 -10.23 18.36 -0.19
C ALA A 119 -8.93 19.10 0.19
N LYS A 120 -8.43 18.86 1.40
CA LYS A 120 -7.07 19.23 1.80
C LYS A 120 -6.03 18.45 0.97
N PRO A 121 -4.82 18.99 0.76
CA PRO A 121 -3.76 18.27 0.04
C PRO A 121 -3.15 17.09 0.81
N TYR A 122 -3.62 16.86 2.04
CA TYR A 122 -3.30 15.72 2.91
C TYR A 122 -4.60 15.15 3.49
N MET A 123 -4.49 13.95 4.06
CA MET A 123 -5.54 13.24 4.78
C MET A 123 -5.19 13.22 6.26
N GLU A 124 -6.19 13.29 7.12
CA GLU A 124 -6.06 13.22 8.57
C GLU A 124 -6.67 11.89 9.03
N ILE A 125 -5.97 10.78 8.73
CA ILE A 125 -6.35 9.43 9.12
C ILE A 125 -5.31 8.94 10.13
N PRO A 126 -5.69 8.59 11.36
CA PRO A 126 -4.76 8.04 12.34
C PRO A 126 -4.04 6.80 11.82
N VAL A 127 -2.84 6.55 12.35
CA VAL A 127 -2.04 5.37 11.97
C VAL A 127 -2.75 4.09 12.41
N PHE A 128 -3.29 4.09 13.63
CA PHE A 128 -4.15 3.03 14.14
C PHE A 128 -5.55 3.56 14.41
N ASN A 129 -6.56 2.77 14.04
CA ASN A 129 -7.96 3.09 14.29
C ASN A 129 -8.68 1.86 14.85
N TRP A 130 -9.32 2.02 16.01
CA TRP A 130 -10.28 1.04 16.50
C TRP A 130 -11.67 1.42 15.99
N HIS A 131 -12.32 0.49 15.29
CA HIS A 131 -13.68 0.67 14.82
C HIS A 131 -14.40 -0.68 14.80
N ALA A 132 -15.64 -0.72 15.32
CA ALA A 132 -16.44 -1.95 15.40
C ALA A 132 -15.69 -3.19 15.95
N GLY A 133 -14.80 -3.00 16.93
CA GLY A 133 -14.01 -4.08 17.53
C GLY A 133 -12.80 -4.54 16.70
N HIS A 134 -12.47 -3.85 15.62
CA HIS A 134 -11.35 -4.15 14.74
C HIS A 134 -10.29 -3.05 14.74
N LEU A 135 -9.02 -3.45 14.80
CA LEU A 135 -7.89 -2.55 14.59
C LEU A 135 -7.60 -2.43 13.09
N THR A 136 -7.57 -1.21 12.58
CA THR A 136 -7.21 -0.87 11.20
C THR A 136 -5.95 -0.02 11.18
N VAL A 137 -5.01 -0.37 10.30
CA VAL A 137 -3.79 0.42 10.06
C VAL A 137 -3.95 1.27 8.79
N PHE A 138 -3.43 2.50 8.83
CA PHE A 138 -3.22 3.33 7.66
C PHE A 138 -1.87 4.01 7.78
N TYR A 139 -0.89 3.58 6.98
CA TYR A 139 0.49 3.97 7.22
C TYR A 139 1.30 4.12 5.94
N GLN A 140 2.04 5.22 5.86
CA GLN A 140 3.11 5.41 4.88
C GLN A 140 4.06 6.50 5.38
N ARG A 141 5.16 6.10 6.04
CA ARG A 141 6.13 7.00 6.71
C ARG A 141 6.52 8.21 5.85
N GLN A 142 6.93 7.95 4.62
CA GLN A 142 7.37 8.99 3.68
C GLN A 142 6.28 10.04 3.40
N TYR A 143 5.01 9.66 3.39
CA TYR A 143 3.90 10.58 3.08
C TYR A 143 3.48 11.38 4.32
N ILE A 144 3.65 10.80 5.51
CA ILE A 144 3.50 11.51 6.79
C ILE A 144 4.55 12.61 6.91
N GLU A 145 5.81 12.28 6.65
CA GLU A 145 6.91 13.25 6.64
C GLU A 145 6.70 14.33 5.57
N SER A 146 6.30 13.92 4.36
CA SER A 146 6.01 14.86 3.27
C SER A 146 4.90 15.84 3.64
N ALA A 147 3.87 15.41 4.37
CA ALA A 147 2.75 16.25 4.78
C ALA A 147 3.15 17.42 5.69
N GLN A 148 4.27 17.32 6.41
CA GLN A 148 4.76 18.39 7.29
C GLN A 148 5.09 19.70 6.53
N ARG A 149 5.28 19.64 5.21
CA ARG A 149 5.43 20.84 4.37
C ARG A 149 4.17 21.73 4.34
N PHE A 150 3.00 21.16 4.60
CA PHE A 150 1.74 21.91 4.56
C PHE A 150 1.51 22.65 5.88
N LYS A 151 1.18 23.95 5.80
CA LYS A 151 0.96 24.80 6.99
C LYS A 151 -0.19 24.34 7.87
N GLY A 152 -1.24 23.74 7.28
CA GLY A 152 -2.42 23.28 8.02
C GLY A 152 -2.32 21.87 8.59
N ALA A 153 -1.31 21.09 8.21
CA ALA A 153 -1.13 19.73 8.72
C ALA A 153 -0.73 19.76 10.19
N MET A 154 -1.23 18.80 10.98
CA MET A 154 -0.79 18.58 12.35
C MET A 154 0.74 18.51 12.40
N ARG A 155 1.34 19.28 13.31
CA ARG A 155 2.79 19.23 13.53
C ARG A 155 3.11 18.06 14.44
N LEU A 156 4.04 17.21 14.00
CA LEU A 156 4.52 16.12 14.81
C LEU A 156 5.31 16.68 15.99
N SER A 157 4.92 16.29 17.21
CA SER A 157 5.77 16.48 18.38
C SER A 157 6.86 15.40 18.42
N ASP A 158 7.86 15.58 19.28
CA ASP A 158 8.91 14.58 19.48
C ASP A 158 8.34 13.20 19.84
N ALA A 159 7.27 13.15 20.65
CA ALA A 159 6.57 11.90 20.99
C ALA A 159 5.88 11.24 19.78
N HIS A 160 5.37 12.01 18.81
CA HIS A 160 4.83 11.42 17.59
C HIS A 160 5.95 10.82 16.73
N ILE A 161 7.08 11.52 16.63
CA ILE A 161 8.24 11.03 15.86
C ILE A 161 8.77 9.74 16.50
N GLU A 162 8.95 9.73 17.82
CA GLU A 162 9.40 8.54 18.56
C GLU A 162 8.42 7.35 18.39
N ALA A 163 7.11 7.62 18.40
CA ALA A 163 6.10 6.58 18.16
C ALA A 163 6.16 5.99 16.74
N LEU A 164 6.33 6.85 15.73
CA LEU A 164 6.48 6.43 14.33
C LEU A 164 7.79 5.64 14.14
N ASP A 165 8.89 6.07 14.78
CA ASP A 165 10.18 5.38 14.75
C ASP A 165 10.10 4.00 15.42
N MET A 166 9.39 3.90 16.56
CA MET A 166 9.16 2.61 17.20
C MET A 166 8.36 1.67 16.31
N LEU A 167 7.30 2.15 15.66
CA LEU A 167 6.53 1.36 14.69
C LEU A 167 7.42 0.87 13.55
N ASP A 168 8.23 1.75 12.95
CA ASP A 168 9.15 1.39 11.87
C ASP A 168 10.18 0.34 12.34
N ASN A 169 10.76 0.51 13.53
CA ASN A 169 11.71 -0.44 14.11
C ASN A 169 11.07 -1.81 14.33
N LEU A 170 9.86 -1.86 14.88
CA LEU A 170 9.11 -3.11 15.09
C LEU A 170 8.71 -3.77 13.78
N ALA A 171 8.30 -2.99 12.77
CA ALA A 171 7.99 -3.53 11.45
C ALA A 171 9.23 -4.14 10.79
N ASN A 172 10.40 -3.53 10.99
CA ASN A 172 11.67 -3.99 10.45
C ASN A 172 12.35 -5.10 11.26
N ASP A 173 11.84 -5.45 12.45
CA ASP A 173 12.34 -6.57 13.24
C ASP A 173 12.10 -7.89 12.49
N PRO A 174 13.15 -8.67 12.16
CA PRO A 174 13.01 -9.96 11.48
C PRO A 174 12.12 -10.99 12.20
N ASP A 175 11.93 -10.85 13.52
CA ASP A 175 11.06 -11.74 14.30
C ASP A 175 9.58 -11.32 14.20
N MET A 176 9.29 -10.12 13.69
CA MET A 176 7.95 -9.55 13.57
C MET A 176 7.34 -9.70 12.18
N HIS A 177 8.16 -9.80 11.12
CA HIS A 177 7.70 -9.87 9.74
C HIS A 177 8.02 -11.20 9.06
N VAL A 178 7.17 -11.58 8.11
CA VAL A 178 7.45 -12.68 7.18
C VAL A 178 8.13 -12.11 5.94
N ARG A 179 9.21 -12.75 5.49
CA ARG A 179 9.90 -12.46 4.24
C ARG A 179 9.64 -13.54 3.21
N MET A 180 9.31 -13.16 1.99
CA MET A 180 9.08 -14.09 0.89
C MET A 180 9.61 -13.56 -0.45
N ARG A 181 10.29 -14.43 -1.20
CA ARG A 181 10.66 -14.16 -2.59
C ARG A 181 9.63 -14.81 -3.50
N LEU A 182 8.77 -13.99 -4.12
CA LEU A 182 7.78 -14.47 -5.07
C LEU A 182 8.47 -14.96 -6.34
N GLN A 183 8.21 -16.21 -6.72
CA GLN A 183 8.68 -16.83 -7.95
C GLN A 183 7.63 -16.69 -9.05
N ARG A 184 8.05 -16.88 -10.31
CA ARG A 184 7.13 -16.80 -11.45
C ARG A 184 5.93 -17.75 -11.26
N GLY A 185 4.74 -17.18 -11.33
CA GLY A 185 3.46 -17.87 -11.11
C GLY A 185 2.91 -17.74 -9.69
N ASP A 186 3.70 -17.28 -8.71
CA ASP A 186 3.21 -17.06 -7.36
C ASP A 186 2.20 -15.92 -7.30
N LEU A 187 1.19 -16.12 -6.46
CA LEU A 187 0.14 -15.17 -6.13
C LEU A 187 0.21 -14.82 -4.65
N GLN A 188 0.19 -13.52 -4.33
CA GLN A 188 0.09 -13.02 -2.96
C GLN A 188 -1.14 -12.13 -2.85
N PHE A 189 -2.00 -12.38 -1.85
CA PHE A 189 -3.11 -11.50 -1.50
C PHE A 189 -2.94 -11.04 -0.06
N VAL A 190 -2.86 -9.73 0.14
CA VAL A 190 -2.64 -9.09 1.44
C VAL A 190 -3.91 -8.36 1.85
N TYR A 191 -4.41 -8.64 3.05
CA TYR A 191 -5.50 -7.87 3.63
C TYR A 191 -4.96 -6.59 4.26
N ASN A 192 -5.08 -5.50 3.51
CA ASN A 192 -4.36 -4.24 3.69
C ASN A 192 -4.77 -3.48 4.97
N HIS A 193 -5.96 -3.78 5.50
CA HIS A 193 -6.44 -3.20 6.75
C HIS A 193 -5.77 -3.76 8.01
N SER A 194 -5.11 -4.91 7.90
CA SER A 194 -4.51 -5.63 9.03
C SER A 194 -3.00 -5.80 8.92
N GLN A 195 -2.44 -5.54 7.74
CA GLN A 195 -1.05 -5.83 7.42
C GLN A 195 -0.41 -4.63 6.73
N LEU A 196 0.80 -4.29 7.16
CA LEU A 196 1.69 -3.48 6.35
C LEU A 196 2.51 -4.38 5.45
N HIS A 197 2.82 -3.90 4.26
CA HIS A 197 3.65 -4.62 3.31
C HIS A 197 4.82 -3.76 2.82
N ASP A 198 5.92 -4.41 2.49
CA ASP A 198 7.17 -3.81 2.04
C ASP A 198 7.76 -4.66 0.91
N ARG A 199 8.64 -4.04 0.13
CA ARG A 199 9.46 -4.70 -0.87
C ARG A 199 10.88 -4.19 -0.77
N THR A 200 11.82 -5.10 -0.49
CA THR A 200 13.26 -4.81 -0.41
C THR A 200 13.77 -4.19 -1.71
N ASP A 201 14.88 -3.46 -1.65
CA ASP A 201 15.57 -3.02 -2.87
C ASP A 201 15.95 -4.23 -3.73
N PHE A 202 16.10 -3.98 -5.03
CA PHE A 202 16.41 -5.06 -5.97
C PHE A 202 17.36 -4.64 -7.08
N VAL A 203 17.99 -5.63 -7.68
CA VAL A 203 18.77 -5.47 -8.91
C VAL A 203 18.11 -6.28 -10.01
N ASP A 204 17.80 -5.59 -11.10
CA ASP A 204 17.22 -6.21 -12.29
C ASP A 204 18.24 -7.01 -13.09
N TRP A 205 17.73 -7.91 -13.92
CA TRP A 205 18.53 -8.56 -14.95
C TRP A 205 18.99 -7.53 -16.00
N PRO A 206 20.21 -7.64 -16.54
CA PRO A 206 20.67 -6.78 -17.63
C PRO A 206 19.76 -6.84 -18.86
N GLU A 207 19.21 -8.02 -19.15
CA GLU A 207 18.31 -8.28 -20.27
C GLU A 207 16.91 -7.70 -19.99
N PRO A 208 16.39 -6.76 -20.80
CA PRO A 208 15.11 -6.09 -20.56
C PRO A 208 13.91 -7.03 -20.35
N GLU A 209 13.86 -8.13 -21.10
CA GLU A 209 12.80 -9.14 -21.05
C GLU A 209 12.86 -10.03 -19.80
N ARG A 210 13.96 -9.96 -19.04
CA ARG A 210 14.14 -10.71 -17.78
C ARG A 210 13.99 -9.83 -16.55
N ARG A 211 13.75 -8.53 -16.71
CA ARG A 211 13.56 -7.60 -15.58
C ARG A 211 12.34 -7.99 -14.74
N ARG A 212 12.40 -7.66 -13.45
CA ARG A 212 11.34 -7.92 -12.48
C ARG A 212 10.04 -7.29 -12.96
N HIS A 213 9.00 -8.11 -13.04
CA HIS A 213 7.68 -7.67 -13.48
C HIS A 213 6.62 -8.43 -12.70
N LEU A 214 5.87 -7.69 -11.89
CA LEU A 214 4.68 -8.17 -11.22
C LEU A 214 3.44 -7.45 -11.78
N MET A 215 2.31 -8.14 -11.78
CA MET A 215 1.01 -7.51 -11.94
C MET A 215 0.37 -7.31 -10.56
N ARG A 216 -0.39 -6.22 -10.39
CA ARG A 216 -1.08 -5.90 -9.15
C ARG A 216 -2.57 -5.73 -9.38
N LEU A 217 -3.37 -6.20 -8.43
CA LEU A 217 -4.78 -5.87 -8.29
C LEU A 217 -5.01 -5.16 -6.95
N TRP A 218 -5.91 -4.19 -6.96
CA TRP A 218 -6.54 -3.65 -5.77
C TRP A 218 -8.00 -4.09 -5.79
N LEU A 219 -8.48 -4.67 -4.71
CA LEU A 219 -9.79 -5.31 -4.64
C LEU A 219 -10.60 -4.80 -3.45
N SER A 220 -11.92 -4.70 -3.62
CA SER A 220 -12.88 -4.45 -2.54
C SER A 220 -13.84 -5.65 -2.40
N PRO A 221 -13.71 -6.48 -1.35
CA PRO A 221 -14.55 -7.66 -1.16
C PRO A 221 -16.00 -7.30 -0.83
N MET A 222 -16.93 -8.14 -1.29
CA MET A 222 -18.28 -8.16 -0.76
C MET A 222 -18.25 -8.71 0.67
N GLY A 223 -18.91 -8.03 1.61
CA GLY A 223 -19.03 -8.50 3.00
C GLY A 223 -17.79 -8.30 3.88
N ASP A 224 -16.88 -7.40 3.51
CA ASP A 224 -15.79 -6.95 4.40
C ASP A 224 -16.32 -6.17 5.62
N ARG A 225 -15.44 -5.86 6.58
CA ARG A 225 -15.77 -5.10 7.79
C ARG A 225 -16.05 -3.61 7.51
N GLU A 226 -16.80 -2.97 8.42
CA GLU A 226 -16.96 -1.51 8.44
C GLU A 226 -15.62 -0.80 8.70
N LEU A 227 -15.45 0.38 8.13
CA LEU A 227 -14.29 1.25 8.36
C LEU A 227 -14.73 2.56 9.02
N PRO A 228 -13.87 3.20 9.83
CA PRO A 228 -14.22 4.48 10.43
C PRO A 228 -14.35 5.57 9.37
N ASP A 229 -15.25 6.53 9.61
CA ASP A 229 -15.59 7.61 8.67
C ASP A 229 -14.38 8.37 8.12
N CYS A 230 -13.30 8.49 8.89
CA CYS A 230 -12.07 9.17 8.44
C CYS A 230 -11.47 8.53 7.18
N PHE A 231 -11.71 7.24 6.89
CA PHE A 231 -11.22 6.56 5.69
C PHE A 231 -11.87 7.06 4.40
N THR A 232 -13.05 7.71 4.48
CA THR A 232 -13.65 8.40 3.32
C THR A 232 -12.70 9.43 2.72
N GLN A 233 -11.80 10.02 3.52
CA GLN A 233 -10.78 10.94 3.02
C GLN A 233 -9.87 10.29 1.99
N ARG A 234 -9.49 9.02 2.15
CA ARG A 234 -8.65 8.31 1.16
C ARG A 234 -9.51 7.61 0.11
N TYR A 235 -10.58 6.95 0.53
CA TYR A 235 -11.30 5.98 -0.30
C TYR A 235 -12.48 6.62 -1.06
N GLY A 236 -12.88 7.84 -0.72
CA GLY A 236 -14.06 8.51 -1.27
C GLY A 236 -15.36 7.99 -0.66
N SER A 237 -15.59 6.68 -0.82
CA SER A 237 -16.66 5.92 -0.16
C SER A 237 -16.06 4.91 0.81
N ILE A 238 -16.82 4.50 1.83
CA ILE A 238 -16.52 3.36 2.71
C ILE A 238 -17.55 2.23 2.56
N GLU A 239 -18.40 2.31 1.53
CA GLU A 239 -19.35 1.26 1.18
C GLU A 239 -18.63 -0.06 0.94
N ILE A 240 -19.07 -1.11 1.63
CA ILE A 240 -18.47 -2.44 1.56
C ILE A 240 -18.65 -2.99 0.15
N GLY A 241 -17.55 -3.44 -0.48
CA GLY A 241 -17.54 -3.91 -1.85
C GLY A 241 -17.39 -2.81 -2.91
N ASP A 242 -17.49 -1.54 -2.52
CA ASP A 242 -17.34 -0.38 -3.41
C ASP A 242 -16.53 0.76 -2.77
N ARG A 243 -15.35 0.42 -2.23
CA ARG A 243 -14.45 1.40 -1.61
C ARG A 243 -13.00 1.26 -2.06
N GLY A 244 -12.26 2.33 -1.85
CA GLY A 244 -10.85 2.43 -2.23
C GLY A 244 -10.64 2.72 -3.72
N GLY A 245 -9.40 2.59 -4.14
CA GLY A 245 -8.91 3.04 -5.42
C GLY A 245 -8.66 4.54 -5.49
N ILE A 246 -8.20 4.97 -6.65
CA ILE A 246 -7.98 6.38 -6.99
C ILE A 246 -8.88 6.71 -8.16
N ILE A 247 -9.89 7.52 -7.89
CA ILE A 247 -10.84 8.02 -8.87
C ILE A 247 -10.72 9.54 -8.92
N THR A 248 -10.51 10.06 -10.13
CA THR A 248 -10.48 11.49 -10.47
C THR A 248 -11.45 11.73 -11.63
N ASP A 249 -11.74 12.99 -11.94
CA ASP A 249 -12.60 13.37 -13.07
C ASP A 249 -12.11 12.84 -14.42
N SER A 250 -10.81 12.54 -14.54
CA SER A 250 -10.18 12.00 -15.75
C SER A 250 -10.11 10.47 -15.80
N THR A 251 -10.62 9.77 -14.79
CA THR A 251 -10.44 8.32 -14.65
C THR A 251 -11.33 7.54 -15.61
N VAL A 252 -10.71 6.74 -16.49
CA VAL A 252 -11.39 5.75 -17.35
C VAL A 252 -10.76 4.38 -17.09
N LEU A 253 -11.56 3.43 -16.59
CA LEU A 253 -11.04 2.12 -16.17
C LEU A 253 -10.51 1.32 -17.36
N LYS A 254 -9.30 0.79 -17.22
CA LYS A 254 -8.65 -0.09 -18.20
C LYS A 254 -7.71 -1.09 -17.52
N ALA A 255 -7.59 -2.25 -18.13
CA ALA A 255 -6.64 -3.29 -17.74
C ALA A 255 -5.58 -3.40 -18.83
N PRO A 256 -4.55 -2.54 -18.84
CA PRO A 256 -3.48 -2.64 -19.82
C PRO A 256 -2.80 -4.00 -19.65
N ILE A 257 -2.56 -4.67 -20.78
CA ILE A 257 -1.76 -5.89 -20.78
C ILE A 257 -0.28 -5.54 -20.91
N ASP A 258 0.11 -4.39 -21.49
CA ASP A 258 1.50 -3.91 -21.60
C ASP A 258 1.66 -2.42 -21.25
#